data_AF-A0A401ZME6-F1
#
_entry.id   AF-A0A401ZME6-F1
#
_cell.length_a   1.000
_cell.length_b   1.000
_cell.length_c   1.000
_cell.angle_alpha   90.00
_cell.angle_beta   90.00
_cell.angle_gamma   90.00
#
_symmetry.space_group_name_H-M   'P 1'
#
loop_
_entity.id
_entity.type
_entity.pdbx_description
1 polymer ?
#
loop_
_entity_poly.entity_id
_entity_poly.type
_entity_poly.pdbx_seq_one_letter_code
_entity_poly.pdbx_strand_id
1 'polypeptide(L)'
;MPGIRLIETGGHVPGHQSVLIHLAQTGPVLLAIDAIPRTTDLDAETREISAFDMDAASVRASTRKLTGIAERENVTLIICEHDREQWEHLKKAPECYM
;
A
#
# COMPACT_ATOMS: atom_id res chain seq x y z
N MET A 1 0.41 0.69 18.51
CA MET A 1 -1.00 0.46 18.90
C MET A 1 -1.35 -0.98 18.52
N PRO A 2 -2.20 -1.69 19.28
CA PRO A 2 -2.65 -3.02 18.87
C PRO A 2 -3.34 -2.95 17.50
N GLY A 3 -3.07 -3.91 16.61
CA GLY A 3 -3.71 -3.99 15.30
C GLY A 3 -3.25 -2.95 14.26
N ILE A 4 -2.27 -2.10 14.56
CA ILE A 4 -1.71 -1.13 13.60
C ILE A 4 -0.19 -1.28 13.56
N ARG A 5 0.34 -1.54 12.37
CA ARG A 5 1.78 -1.61 12.09
C ARG A 5 2.17 -0.60 11.02
N LEU A 6 3.09 0.30 11.37
CA LEU A 6 3.80 1.12 10.39
C LEU A 6 4.88 0.27 9.73
N ILE A 7 4.98 0.38 8.41
CA ILE A 7 5.95 -0.34 7.59
C ILE A 7 6.77 0.73 6.88
N GLU A 8 8.07 0.77 7.18
CA GLU A 8 8.99 1.60 6.41
C GLU A 8 8.98 1.15 4.95
N THR A 9 8.78 2.10 4.04
CA THR A 9 8.63 1.88 2.60
C THR A 9 9.28 3.00 1.81
N GLY A 10 10.53 3.32 2.17
CA GLY A 10 11.33 4.33 1.48
C GLY A 10 11.51 4.01 -0.01
N GLY A 11 11.74 5.06 -0.79
CA GLY A 11 11.95 4.97 -2.24
C GLY A 11 11.24 6.10 -2.95
N HIS A 12 9.93 6.22 -2.75
CA HIS A 12 9.18 7.40 -3.20
C HIS A 12 9.79 8.66 -2.58
N VAL A 13 9.86 8.66 -1.25
CA VAL A 13 10.74 9.53 -0.45
C VAL A 13 11.46 8.69 0.61
N PRO A 14 12.65 9.09 1.11
CA PRO A 14 13.44 8.27 2.04
C PRO A 14 12.71 7.87 3.33
N GLY A 15 11.81 8.72 3.83
CA GLY A 15 11.07 8.49 5.07
C GLY A 15 9.65 7.95 4.88
N HIS A 16 9.30 7.48 3.68
CA HIS A 16 7.93 7.04 3.39
C HIS A 16 7.54 5.83 4.26
N GLN A 17 6.28 5.78 4.66
CA GLN A 17 5.70 4.68 5.44
C GLN A 17 4.36 4.26 4.88
N SER A 18 4.11 2.96 4.94
CA SER A 18 2.81 2.33 4.65
C SER A 18 2.23 1.79 5.96
N VAL A 19 0.94 1.44 5.97
CA VAL A 19 0.25 1.01 7.20
C VAL A 19 -0.48 -0.30 6.97
N LEU A 20 -0.21 -1.30 7.80
CA LEU A 20 -1.04 -2.49 7.91
C LEU A 20 -1.96 -2.36 9.13
N ILE A 21 -3.26 -2.52 8.89
CA ILE A 21 -4.31 -2.41 9.90
C ILE A 21 -5.06 -3.74 9.98
N HIS A 22 -5.18 -4.33 11.15
CA HIS A 22 -6.01 -5.51 11.39
C HIS A 22 -7.38 -5.08 11.93
N LEU A 23 -8.39 -5.12 11.05
CA LEU A 23 -9.77 -4.78 11.39
C LEU A 23 -10.56 -6.06 11.74
N ALA A 24 -11.54 -5.93 12.63
CA ALA A 24 -12.21 -7.08 13.22
C ALA A 24 -13.14 -7.81 12.24
N GLN A 25 -13.77 -7.08 11.31
CA GLN A 25 -14.73 -7.65 10.36
C GLN A 25 -14.14 -7.78 8.94
N THR A 26 -13.41 -6.75 8.52
CA THR A 26 -12.81 -6.62 7.18
C THR A 26 -11.55 -7.47 7.07
N GLY A 27 -10.88 -7.77 8.19
CA GLY A 27 -9.58 -8.42 8.18
C GLY A 27 -8.42 -7.43 7.98
N PRO A 28 -7.24 -7.93 7.57
CA PRO A 28 -6.07 -7.07 7.37
C PRO A 28 -6.24 -6.17 6.14
N VAL A 29 -6.04 -4.87 6.32
CA VAL A 29 -6.07 -3.85 5.27
C VAL A 29 -4.69 -3.20 5.19
N LEU A 30 -4.12 -3.17 4.00
CA LEU A 30 -2.83 -2.54 3.73
C LEU A 30 -3.04 -1.20 3.02
N LEU A 31 -2.71 -0.10 3.69
CA LEU A 31 -2.60 1.21 3.07
C LEU A 31 -1.19 1.31 2.48
N ALA A 32 -1.07 1.17 1.16
CA ALA A 32 0.21 1.27 0.49
C ALA A 32 0.70 2.72 0.43
N ILE A 33 -0.22 3.69 0.33
CA ILE A 33 0.05 5.11 0.14
C ILE A 33 0.89 5.27 -1.16
N ASP A 34 1.88 6.18 -1.20
CA ASP A 34 2.66 6.45 -2.42
C ASP A 34 3.73 5.38 -2.68
N ALA A 35 3.96 4.49 -1.72
CA ALA A 35 4.79 3.32 -1.94
C ALA A 35 4.18 2.37 -2.99
N ILE A 36 2.86 2.40 -3.25
CA ILE A 36 2.18 1.79 -4.42
C ILE A 36 0.99 2.68 -4.83
N PRO A 37 1.19 3.61 -5.80
CA PRO A 37 0.18 4.62 -6.10
C PRO A 37 -1.01 4.04 -6.87
N ARG A 38 -0.83 3.00 -7.69
CA ARG A 38 -1.91 2.35 -8.44
C ARG A 38 -1.83 0.84 -8.32
N THR A 39 -2.97 0.16 -8.48
CA THR A 39 -3.04 -1.31 -8.50
C THR A 39 -2.19 -1.93 -9.62
N THR A 40 -2.01 -1.23 -10.73
CA THR A 40 -1.10 -1.62 -11.82
C THR A 40 0.37 -1.64 -11.39
N ASP A 41 0.73 -0.95 -10.31
CA ASP A 41 2.10 -0.81 -9.79
C ASP A 41 2.41 -1.86 -8.69
N LEU A 42 1.56 -2.88 -8.50
CA LEU A 42 1.75 -3.96 -7.52
C LEU A 42 2.91 -4.90 -7.88
N ASP A 43 3.22 -5.08 -9.15
CA ASP A 43 4.39 -5.85 -9.56
C ASP A 43 5.64 -4.96 -9.55
N ALA A 44 6.55 -5.25 -8.63
CA ALA A 44 7.76 -4.47 -8.44
C ALA A 44 8.74 -4.51 -9.61
N GLU A 45 8.67 -5.51 -10.48
CA GLU A 45 9.55 -5.61 -11.65
C GLU A 45 9.02 -4.78 -12.82
N THR A 46 7.70 -4.70 -12.98
CA THR A 46 7.06 -3.97 -14.09
C THR A 46 6.57 -2.57 -13.72
N ARG A 47 6.44 -2.27 -12.43
CA ARG A 47 6.10 -0.93 -11.94
C ARG A 47 6.98 0.15 -12.57
N GLU A 48 6.31 1.20 -13.08
CA GLU A 48 6.96 2.39 -13.59
C GLU A 48 7.52 3.24 -12.45
N ILE A 49 8.73 3.78 -12.64
CA ILE A 49 9.34 4.75 -11.73
C ILE A 49 8.90 6.15 -12.15
N SER A 50 8.25 6.87 -11.26
CA SER A 50 7.76 8.22 -11.51
C SER A 50 8.85 9.26 -11.31
N ALA A 51 8.62 10.47 -11.83
CA ALA A 51 9.54 11.61 -11.61
C ALA A 51 9.58 12.09 -10.15
N PHE A 52 8.65 11.65 -9.31
CA PHE A 52 8.59 11.99 -7.89
C PHE A 52 9.30 10.96 -7.01
N ASP A 53 9.66 9.80 -7.57
CA ASP A 53 10.40 8.78 -6.83
C ASP A 53 11.87 9.18 -6.71
N MET A 54 12.37 9.19 -5.47
CA MET A 54 13.73 9.62 -5.16
C MET A 54 14.78 8.51 -5.29
N ASP A 55 14.37 7.24 -5.15
CA ASP A 55 15.27 6.09 -5.32
C ASP A 55 14.55 4.87 -5.91
N ALA A 56 14.84 4.57 -7.18
CA ALA A 56 14.20 3.49 -7.93
C ALA A 56 14.42 2.10 -7.31
N ALA A 57 15.62 1.83 -6.78
CA ALA A 57 15.92 0.53 -6.17
C ALA A 57 15.08 0.29 -4.92
N SER A 58 14.95 1.30 -4.06
CA SER A 58 14.14 1.25 -2.85
C SER A 58 12.65 1.23 -3.18
N VAL A 59 12.17 1.92 -4.22
CA VAL A 59 10.78 1.77 -4.69
C VAL A 59 10.47 0.30 -4.97
N ARG A 60 11.28 -0.37 -5.80
CA ARG A 60 11.07 -1.80 -6.12
C ARG A 60 11.18 -2.68 -4.89
N ALA A 61 12.14 -2.42 -4.01
CA ALA A 61 12.28 -3.18 -2.76
C ALA A 61 11.05 -3.02 -1.85
N SER A 62 10.53 -1.80 -1.72
CA SER A 62 9.33 -1.46 -0.95
C SER A 62 8.08 -2.09 -1.56
N THR A 63 7.92 -2.05 -2.89
CA THR A 63 6.83 -2.76 -3.59
C THR A 63 6.87 -4.26 -3.31
N ARG A 64 8.03 -4.93 -3.47
CA ARG A 64 8.20 -6.37 -3.14
C ARG A 64 7.89 -6.67 -1.67
N LYS A 65 8.34 -5.82 -0.76
CA LYS A 65 8.10 -5.96 0.68
C LYS A 65 6.61 -5.91 0.99
N LEU A 66 5.88 -4.96 0.40
CA LEU A 66 4.45 -4.79 0.62
C LEU A 66 3.61 -5.93 0.04
N THR A 67 3.89 -6.35 -1.20
CA THR A 67 3.17 -7.48 -1.80
C THR A 67 3.46 -8.79 -1.08
N GLY A 68 4.70 -9.06 -0.69
CA GLY A 68 5.04 -10.23 0.12
C GLY A 68 4.38 -10.22 1.50
N ILE A 69 4.23 -9.05 2.13
CA ILE A 69 3.44 -8.90 3.37
C ILE A 69 1.96 -9.20 3.11
N ALA A 70 1.40 -8.65 2.02
CA ALA A 70 0.00 -8.83 1.68
C ALA A 70 -0.35 -10.31 1.47
N GLU A 71 0.51 -11.04 0.74
CA GLU A 71 0.39 -12.48 0.54
C GLU A 71 0.50 -13.26 1.85
N ARG A 72 1.58 -13.03 2.62
CA ARG A 72 1.83 -13.73 3.89
C ARG A 72 0.70 -13.54 4.90
N GLU A 73 0.16 -12.33 4.99
CA GLU A 73 -0.86 -11.98 5.99
C GLU A 73 -2.28 -12.14 5.47
N ASN A 74 -2.47 -12.60 4.23
CA ASN A 74 -3.77 -12.71 3.58
C ASN A 74 -4.55 -11.38 3.67
N VAL A 75 -3.88 -10.28 3.32
CA VAL A 75 -4.49 -8.94 3.31
C VAL A 75 -5.74 -8.97 2.42
N THR A 76 -6.85 -8.54 3.00
CA THR A 76 -8.16 -8.54 2.34
C THR A 76 -8.29 -7.38 1.36
N LEU A 77 -7.66 -6.25 1.66
CA LEU A 77 -7.71 -5.05 0.83
C LEU A 77 -6.37 -4.31 0.86
N ILE A 78 -5.81 -4.05 -0.32
CA ILE A 78 -4.69 -3.12 -0.50
C ILE A 78 -5.26 -1.82 -1.08
N ILE A 79 -5.06 -0.69 -0.39
CA ILE A 79 -5.47 0.62 -0.85
C ILE A 79 -4.25 1.35 -1.46
N CYS A 80 -4.38 1.75 -2.72
CA CYS A 80 -3.39 2.50 -3.50
C CYS A 80 -3.84 3.96 -3.63
N GLU A 81 -2.97 4.91 -3.29
CA GLU A 81 -3.36 6.32 -3.04
C GLU A 81 -3.91 7.05 -4.28
N HIS A 82 -3.39 6.73 -5.47
CA HIS A 82 -3.66 7.44 -6.72
C HIS A 82 -4.36 6.57 -7.76
N ASP A 83 -5.12 5.57 -7.31
CA ASP A 83 -5.90 4.69 -8.17
C ASP A 83 -7.35 5.16 -8.29
N ARG A 84 -7.69 5.83 -9.39
CA ARG A 84 -9.03 6.36 -9.63
C ARG A 84 -10.09 5.25 -9.72
N GLU A 85 -9.77 4.14 -10.38
CA GLU A 85 -10.72 3.05 -10.57
C GLU A 85 -11.00 2.36 -9.24
N GLN A 86 -9.96 2.07 -8.46
CA GLN A 86 -10.13 1.56 -7.11
C GLN A 86 -10.94 2.53 -6.25
N TRP A 87 -10.62 3.83 -6.30
CA TRP A 87 -11.29 4.85 -5.50
C TRP A 87 -12.81 4.81 -5.66
N GLU A 88 -13.33 4.58 -6.87
CA GLU A 88 -14.78 4.50 -7.12
C GLU A 88 -15.46 3.41 -6.26
N HIS A 89 -14.76 2.32 -5.98
CA HIS A 89 -15.28 1.17 -5.23
C HIS A 89 -14.99 1.17 -3.72
N LEU A 90 -14.13 2.08 -3.23
CA LEU A 90 -13.82 2.15 -1.80
C LEU A 90 -14.99 2.72 -1.00
N LYS A 91 -15.17 2.25 0.24
CA LYS A 91 -16.07 2.90 1.20
C LYS A 91 -15.53 4.28 1.55
N LYS A 92 -16.40 5.28 1.51
CA LYS A 92 -16.08 6.67 1.80
C LYS A 92 -16.95 7.14 2.94
N ALA A 93 -16.46 8.09 3.73
CA ALA A 93 -17.23 8.64 4.83
C ALA A 93 -18.64 9.08 4.35
N PRO A 94 -19.71 8.76 5.09
CA PRO A 94 -19.71 8.21 6.46
C PRO A 94 -19.56 6.68 6.57
N GLU A 95 -19.45 5.95 5.47
CA GLU A 95 -19.17 4.51 5.49
C GLU A 95 -17.73 4.22 5.93
N CYS A 96 -17.49 3.02 6.47
CA CYS A 96 -16.17 2.59 6.94
C CYS A 96 -15.94 1.07 6.81
N TYR A 97 -14.66 0.71 6.91
CA TYR A 97 -14.21 -0.67 7.10
C TYR A 97 -14.11 -0.93 8.61
N MET A 98 -14.69 -2.04 9.06
CA MET A 98 -14.78 -2.43 10.49
C MET A 98 -14.01 -3.71 10.76
#